data_AF-A0A1L7NJU8-F1
#
_entry.id   AF-A0A1L7NJU8-F1
#
_cell.length_a   1.000
_cell.length_b   1.000
_cell.length_c   1.000
_cell.angle_alpha   90.00
_cell.angle_beta   90.00
_cell.angle_gamma   90.00
#
_symmetry.space_group_name_H-M   'P 1'
#
loop_
_entity.id
_entity.type
_entity.pdbx_description
1 polymer ?
#
loop_
_entity_poly.entity_id
_entity_poly.type
_entity_poly.pdbx_seq_one_letter_code
_entity_poly.pdbx_strand_id
1 'polypeptide(L)'
;MKEYSNWKEVTATPEAHLDFLRVVDASLEEGLGGKNLYEKLAKEITVNGKAFSQAFHLNNLENNSGNWDTDETPDPVKLEIVQLTSKIKQADPGYDLAHFTIGYEYMISEMKERGVEVDAGLDHSEPAPRNRSGSDYEPGM
;
A
#
# COMPACT_ATOMS: atom_id res chain seq x y z
N MET A 1 -7.41 18.26 14.04
CA MET A 1 -8.43 17.39 13.43
C MET A 1 -8.36 17.60 11.93
N LYS A 2 -8.13 16.55 11.14
CA LYS A 2 -8.08 16.59 9.68
C LYS A 2 -9.40 16.05 9.13
N GLU A 3 -10.02 16.81 8.24
CA GLU A 3 -11.33 16.48 7.66
C GLU A 3 -11.18 16.21 6.17
N TYR A 4 -11.81 15.12 5.73
CA TYR A 4 -11.94 14.76 4.33
C TYR A 4 -13.42 14.78 3.95
N SER A 5 -13.77 15.40 2.83
CA SER A 5 -15.17 15.53 2.42
C SER A 5 -15.75 14.17 2.03
N ASN A 6 -14.91 13.27 1.52
CA ASN A 6 -15.29 11.93 1.08
C ASN A 6 -14.05 11.03 0.90
N TRP A 7 -14.27 9.73 0.69
CA TRP A 7 -13.19 8.75 0.53
C TRP A 7 -12.35 8.91 -0.73
N LYS A 8 -12.82 9.64 -1.77
CA LYS A 8 -12.00 9.88 -2.97
C LYS A 8 -10.78 10.74 -2.65
N GLU A 9 -10.90 11.67 -1.70
CA GLU A 9 -9.76 12.47 -1.22
C GLU A 9 -8.70 11.62 -0.49
N VAL A 10 -9.01 10.37 -0.18
CA VAL A 10 -8.16 9.45 0.58
C VAL A 10 -7.64 8.29 -0.28
N THR A 11 -8.42 7.79 -1.24
CA THR A 11 -8.09 6.55 -1.95
C THR A 11 -8.26 6.61 -3.48
N ALA A 12 -8.60 7.77 -4.07
CA ALA A 12 -8.87 7.82 -5.51
C ALA A 12 -7.62 7.72 -6.40
N THR A 13 -6.47 8.20 -5.92
CA THR A 13 -5.20 8.13 -6.63
C THR A 13 -4.07 7.73 -5.67
N PRO A 14 -2.92 7.29 -6.20
CA PRO A 14 -1.73 7.03 -5.38
C PRO A 14 -1.30 8.24 -4.55
N GLU A 15 -1.32 9.46 -5.10
CA GLU A 15 -0.94 10.68 -4.39
C GLU A 15 -1.91 11.03 -3.26
N ALA A 16 -3.21 10.94 -3.51
CA ALA A 16 -4.22 11.14 -2.48
C ALA A 16 -4.04 10.15 -1.33
N HIS A 17 -3.72 8.90 -1.68
CA HIS A 17 -3.43 7.88 -0.69
C HIS A 17 -2.13 8.14 0.07
N LEU A 18 -1.06 8.52 -0.62
CA LEU A 18 0.21 8.89 0.01
C LEU A 18 0.03 10.03 1.02
N ASP A 19 -0.70 11.08 0.63
CA ASP A 19 -0.99 12.22 1.51
C ASP A 19 -1.79 11.81 2.74
N PHE A 20 -2.66 10.81 2.61
CA PHE A 20 -3.34 10.21 3.76
C PHE A 20 -2.39 9.36 4.62
N LEU A 21 -1.55 8.53 4.02
CA LEU A 21 -0.59 7.68 4.75
C LEU A 21 0.39 8.52 5.58
N ARG A 22 0.84 9.67 5.07
CA ARG A 22 1.67 10.62 5.82
C ARG A 22 0.99 11.16 7.08
N VAL A 23 -0.35 11.30 7.07
CA VAL A 23 -1.11 11.71 8.26
C VAL A 23 -1.14 10.58 9.28
N VAL A 24 -1.37 9.34 8.82
CA VAL A 24 -1.34 8.16 9.68
C VAL A 24 0.05 8.01 10.30
N ASP A 25 1.09 8.24 9.53
CA ASP A 25 2.48 8.16 9.98
C ASP A 25 2.81 9.20 11.06
N ALA A 26 2.39 10.45 10.87
CA ALA A 26 2.51 11.47 11.91
C ALA A 26 1.82 11.05 13.22
N SER A 27 0.67 10.38 13.14
CA SER A 27 -0.01 9.84 14.33
C SER A 27 0.77 8.71 15.01
N LEU A 28 1.58 7.94 14.26
CA LEU A 28 2.43 6.87 14.77
C LEU A 28 3.67 7.40 15.52
N GLU A 29 4.33 8.43 14.98
CA GLU A 29 5.54 9.02 15.57
C GLU A 29 5.30 9.61 16.97
N GLU A 30 4.07 9.97 17.28
CA GLU A 30 3.64 10.37 18.61
C GLU A 30 3.50 9.19 19.61
N GLY A 31 4.00 8.01 19.26
CA GLY A 31 4.24 6.88 20.19
C GLY A 31 3.05 5.95 20.42
N LEU A 32 2.08 5.90 19.51
CA LEU A 32 0.78 5.23 19.71
C LEU A 32 0.56 3.99 18.83
N GLY A 33 1.63 3.32 18.40
CA GLY A 33 1.54 2.03 17.69
C GLY A 33 0.63 1.01 18.41
N GLY A 34 -0.10 0.21 17.63
CA GLY A 34 -1.02 -0.83 18.11
C GLY A 34 -2.45 -0.34 18.35
N LYS A 35 -3.13 -0.88 19.39
CA LYS A 35 -4.55 -0.60 19.71
C LYS A 35 -4.91 0.89 19.80
N ASN A 36 -3.95 1.74 20.10
CA ASN A 36 -4.15 3.18 20.26
C ASN A 36 -4.18 3.95 18.93
N LEU A 37 -3.61 3.40 17.85
CA LEU A 37 -3.59 4.05 16.55
C LEU A 37 -5.01 4.26 16.04
N TYR A 38 -5.83 3.20 16.03
CA TYR A 38 -7.23 3.30 15.62
C TYR A 38 -8.00 4.36 16.43
N GLU A 39 -7.89 4.34 17.76
CA GLU A 39 -8.60 5.29 18.63
C GLU A 39 -8.16 6.74 18.36
N LYS A 40 -6.87 6.94 18.09
CA LYS A 40 -6.34 8.26 17.75
C LYS A 40 -6.86 8.73 16.39
N LEU A 41 -6.74 7.90 15.35
CA LEU A 41 -7.23 8.24 14.03
C LEU A 41 -8.74 8.53 14.05
N ALA A 42 -9.53 7.75 14.80
CA ALA A 42 -10.96 7.97 14.97
C ALA A 42 -11.30 9.30 15.67
N LYS A 43 -10.42 9.81 16.54
CA LYS A 43 -10.57 11.11 17.21
C LYS A 43 -10.08 12.28 16.35
N GLU A 44 -9.05 12.06 15.55
CA GLU A 44 -8.33 13.13 14.85
C GLU A 44 -8.74 13.29 13.39
N ILE A 45 -9.32 12.25 12.79
CA ILE A 45 -9.69 12.21 11.38
C ILE A 45 -11.20 11.99 11.26
N THR A 46 -11.82 12.83 10.42
CA THR A 46 -13.18 12.64 9.95
C THR A 46 -13.21 12.48 8.44
N VAL A 47 -14.08 11.59 7.95
CA VAL A 47 -14.34 11.40 6.53
C VAL A 47 -15.84 11.46 6.31
N ASN A 48 -16.30 12.41 5.49
CA ASN A 48 -17.73 12.65 5.25
C ASN A 48 -18.53 12.82 6.56
N GLY A 49 -18.00 13.64 7.48
CA GLY A 49 -18.60 13.92 8.78
C GLY A 49 -18.62 12.76 9.79
N LYS A 50 -17.99 11.62 9.47
CA LYS A 50 -17.89 10.45 10.36
C LYS A 50 -16.47 10.27 10.86
N ALA A 51 -16.30 9.80 12.09
CA ALA A 51 -15.01 9.38 12.60
C ALA A 51 -14.35 8.34 11.68
N PHE A 52 -13.03 8.43 11.54
CA PHE A 52 -12.27 7.51 10.73
C PHE A 52 -12.49 6.04 11.14
N SER A 53 -12.53 5.16 10.14
CA SER A 53 -12.60 3.72 10.33
C SER A 53 -11.62 3.01 9.40
N GLN A 54 -10.72 2.22 9.99
CA GLN A 54 -9.76 1.41 9.23
C GLN A 54 -10.49 0.46 8.26
N ALA A 55 -11.57 -0.18 8.69
CA ALA A 55 -12.33 -1.11 7.84
C ALA A 55 -12.93 -0.40 6.60
N PHE A 56 -13.49 0.80 6.77
CA PHE A 56 -13.98 1.58 5.64
C PHE A 56 -12.85 2.03 4.73
N HIS A 57 -11.70 2.42 5.29
CA HIS A 57 -10.55 2.79 4.48
C HIS A 57 -10.06 1.63 3.62
N LEU A 58 -9.84 0.45 4.21
CA LEU A 58 -9.40 -0.75 3.50
C LEU A 58 -10.40 -1.16 2.40
N ASN A 59 -11.70 -1.11 2.69
CA ASN A 59 -12.73 -1.38 1.69
C ASN A 59 -12.72 -0.35 0.54
N ASN A 60 -12.46 0.93 0.83
CA ASN A 60 -12.33 1.93 -0.22
C ASN A 60 -11.05 1.76 -1.04
N LEU A 61 -9.95 1.32 -0.44
CA LEU A 61 -8.75 0.96 -1.19
C LEU A 61 -9.03 -0.17 -2.15
N GLU A 62 -9.64 -1.25 -1.68
CA GLU A 62 -9.95 -2.42 -2.52
C GLU A 62 -10.84 -2.03 -3.71
N ASN A 63 -11.82 -1.16 -3.49
CA ASN A 63 -12.74 -0.72 -4.54
C ASN A 63 -12.15 0.30 -5.54
N ASN A 64 -11.16 1.10 -5.14
CA ASN A 64 -10.68 2.22 -5.96
C ASN A 64 -9.27 2.01 -6.54
N SER A 65 -8.40 1.29 -5.82
CA SER A 65 -6.98 1.16 -6.19
C SER A 65 -6.73 0.34 -7.45
N GLY A 66 -7.70 -0.47 -7.89
CA GLY A 66 -7.62 -1.17 -9.18
C GLY A 66 -7.69 -0.24 -10.41
N ASN A 67 -8.10 1.02 -10.24
CA ASN A 67 -8.15 2.03 -11.30
C ASN A 67 -7.04 3.08 -11.17
N TRP A 68 -6.07 2.88 -10.28
CA TRP A 68 -4.94 3.80 -10.17
C TRP A 68 -4.07 3.71 -11.43
N ASP A 69 -3.66 4.87 -11.93
CA ASP A 69 -2.69 4.96 -13.02
C ASP A 69 -1.28 4.79 -12.46
N THR A 70 -0.88 3.55 -12.20
CA THR A 70 0.44 3.26 -11.66
C THR A 70 1.54 3.60 -12.66
N ASP A 71 1.31 3.45 -13.96
CA ASP A 71 2.29 3.75 -15.01
C ASP A 71 2.75 5.21 -15.01
N GLU A 72 1.81 6.15 -14.89
CA GLU A 72 2.09 7.59 -14.84
C GLU A 72 2.49 8.08 -13.43
N THR A 73 2.21 7.29 -12.39
CA THR A 73 2.61 7.63 -11.02
C THR A 73 4.15 7.63 -10.89
N PRO A 74 4.77 8.71 -10.36
CA PRO A 74 6.21 8.76 -10.18
C PRO A 74 6.72 7.70 -9.20
N ASP A 75 7.87 7.07 -9.50
CA ASP A 75 8.49 6.06 -8.63
C ASP A 75 8.72 6.55 -7.17
N PRO A 76 9.08 7.82 -6.90
CA PRO A 76 9.16 8.32 -5.52
C PRO A 76 7.83 8.24 -4.75
N VAL A 77 6.69 8.45 -5.41
CA VAL A 77 5.36 8.34 -4.79
C VAL A 77 5.08 6.89 -4.42
N LYS A 78 5.31 5.96 -5.37
CA LYS A 78 5.14 4.52 -5.16
C LYS A 78 6.02 4.00 -4.04
N LEU A 79 7.30 4.40 -4.02
CA LEU A 79 8.27 3.96 -3.02
C LEU A 79 7.84 4.41 -1.63
N GLU A 80 7.40 5.65 -1.48
CA GLU A 80 6.96 6.18 -0.19
C GLU A 80 5.65 5.51 0.28
N ILE A 81 4.71 5.23 -0.62
CA ILE A 81 3.53 4.42 -0.29
C ILE A 81 3.96 3.07 0.27
N VAL A 82 4.87 2.37 -0.42
CA VAL A 82 5.37 1.06 0.04
C VAL A 82 5.99 1.16 1.44
N GLN A 83 6.89 2.12 1.65
CA GLN A 83 7.56 2.33 2.93
C GLN A 83 6.58 2.63 4.08
N LEU A 84 5.63 3.54 3.85
CA LEU A 84 4.63 3.90 4.85
C LEU A 84 3.67 2.74 5.14
N THR A 85 3.26 2.00 4.11
CA THR A 85 2.47 0.76 4.28
C THR A 85 3.19 -0.23 5.19
N SER A 86 4.47 -0.51 4.94
CA SER A 86 5.25 -1.44 5.77
C SER A 86 5.43 -0.91 7.20
N LYS A 87 5.72 0.38 7.39
CA LYS A 87 5.84 1.02 8.71
C LYS A 87 4.52 0.95 9.51
N ILE A 88 3.39 1.25 8.86
CA ILE A 88 2.06 1.18 9.46
C ILE A 88 1.72 -0.26 9.85
N LYS A 89 1.98 -1.25 8.99
CA LYS A 89 1.74 -2.67 9.28
C LYS A 89 2.57 -3.17 10.47
N GLN A 90 3.81 -2.72 10.60
CA GLN A 90 4.66 -3.05 11.76
C GLN A 90 4.09 -2.48 13.06
N ALA A 91 3.53 -1.27 13.00
CA ALA A 91 2.94 -0.62 14.17
C ALA A 91 1.54 -1.16 14.52
N ASP A 92 0.72 -1.47 13.52
CA ASP A 92 -0.62 -2.05 13.67
C ASP A 92 -0.79 -3.22 12.68
N PRO A 93 -0.51 -4.46 13.12
CA PRO A 93 -0.63 -5.65 12.26
C PRO A 93 -2.03 -5.89 11.70
N GLY A 94 -3.09 -5.31 12.31
CA GLY A 94 -4.45 -5.40 11.80
C GLY A 94 -4.71 -4.49 10.60
N TYR A 95 -3.86 -3.49 10.36
CA TYR A 95 -4.02 -2.50 9.32
C TYR A 95 -3.28 -2.90 8.03
N ASP A 96 -3.82 -3.90 7.34
CA ASP A 96 -3.19 -4.54 6.18
C ASP A 96 -3.39 -3.78 4.86
N LEU A 97 -2.75 -2.63 4.72
CA LEU A 97 -2.89 -1.79 3.53
C LEU A 97 -2.40 -2.47 2.25
N ALA A 98 -1.34 -3.28 2.34
CA ALA A 98 -0.77 -3.99 1.19
C ALA A 98 -1.79 -4.97 0.58
N HIS A 99 -2.48 -5.75 1.41
CA HIS A 99 -3.45 -6.73 0.93
C HIS A 99 -4.70 -6.09 0.31
N PHE A 100 -5.12 -4.93 0.80
CA PHE A 100 -6.33 -4.25 0.35
C PHE A 100 -6.09 -3.21 -0.75
N THR A 101 -4.84 -3.02 -1.17
CA THR A 101 -4.49 -2.12 -2.28
C THR A 101 -4.18 -2.96 -3.52
N ILE A 102 -5.15 -3.10 -4.43
CA ILE A 102 -5.02 -3.91 -5.66
C ILE A 102 -3.82 -3.46 -6.50
N GLY A 103 -3.60 -2.14 -6.62
CA GLY A 103 -2.46 -1.57 -7.34
C GLY A 103 -1.09 -1.79 -6.69
N TYR A 104 -1.02 -2.38 -5.49
CA TYR A 104 0.22 -2.43 -4.68
C TYR A 104 1.31 -3.30 -5.31
N GLU A 105 0.96 -4.50 -5.77
CA GLU A 105 1.92 -5.39 -6.44
C GLU A 105 2.40 -4.83 -7.78
N TYR A 106 1.53 -4.13 -8.52
CA TYR A 106 1.89 -3.47 -9.79
C TYR A 106 2.92 -2.36 -9.55
N MET A 107 2.68 -1.49 -8.55
CA MET A 107 3.65 -0.44 -8.18
C MET A 107 5.04 -1.02 -7.88
N ILE A 108 5.10 -2.13 -7.12
CA ILE A 108 6.37 -2.78 -6.77
C ILE A 108 7.04 -3.37 -8.02
N SER A 109 6.27 -4.06 -8.86
CA SER A 109 6.81 -4.73 -10.05
C SER A 109 7.37 -3.73 -11.05
N GLU A 110 6.63 -2.67 -11.35
CA GLU A 110 7.06 -1.59 -12.25
C GLU A 110 8.33 -0.88 -11.75
N MET A 111 8.40 -0.59 -10.44
CA MET A 111 9.60 -0.01 -9.83
C MET A 111 10.82 -0.94 -9.97
N LYS A 112 10.65 -2.25 -9.70
CA LYS A 112 11.71 -3.24 -9.84
C LYS A 112 12.19 -3.40 -11.28
N GLU A 113 11.28 -3.36 -12.25
CA GLU A 113 11.62 -3.41 -13.68
C GLU A 113 12.49 -2.20 -14.11
N ARG A 114 12.28 -1.05 -13.48
CA ARG A 114 13.07 0.18 -13.68
C ARG A 114 14.37 0.20 -12.85
N GLY A 115 14.64 -0.84 -12.08
CA GLY A 115 15.84 -0.98 -11.26
C GLY A 115 15.80 -0.26 -9.91
N VAL A 116 14.61 0.13 -9.44
CA VAL A 116 14.42 0.70 -8.11
C VAL A 116 14.40 -0.44 -7.08
N GLU A 117 15.19 -0.29 -6.02
CA GLU A 117 15.20 -1.22 -4.90
C GLU A 117 13.99 -0.97 -3.99
N VAL A 118 13.20 -2.02 -3.74
CA VAL A 118 11.94 -1.92 -2.99
C VAL A 118 11.87 -3.03 -1.94
N ASP A 119 11.88 -2.64 -0.67
CA ASP A 119 11.59 -3.52 0.46
C ASP A 119 10.13 -3.36 0.89
N ALA A 120 9.26 -4.22 0.36
CA ALA A 120 7.82 -4.14 0.56
C ALA A 120 7.27 -5.10 1.62
N GLY A 121 8.12 -5.95 2.24
CA GLY A 121 7.65 -7.05 3.09
C GLY A 121 6.81 -8.12 2.38
N LEU A 122 6.49 -7.93 1.10
CA LEU A 122 5.97 -8.94 0.18
C LEU A 122 7.18 -9.70 -0.39
N ASP A 123 7.71 -10.63 0.39
CA ASP A 123 8.72 -11.55 -0.14
C ASP A 123 8.05 -12.61 -1.04
N HIS A 124 7.76 -12.19 -2.26
CA HIS A 124 7.60 -13.08 -3.40
C HIS A 124 8.87 -13.09 -4.26
N SER A 125 10.02 -12.71 -3.67
CA SER A 125 11.30 -12.67 -4.37
C SER A 125 12.01 -14.01 -4.41
N GLU A 126 11.27 -15.11 -4.50
CA GLU A 126 11.82 -16.19 -5.31
C GLU A 126 11.86 -15.66 -6.75
N PRO A 127 13.05 -15.43 -7.33
CA PRO A 127 13.11 -15.06 -8.73
C PRO A 127 12.36 -16.14 -9.49
N ALA A 128 11.43 -15.75 -10.37
CA ALA A 128 10.81 -16.68 -11.31
C ALA A 128 11.92 -17.59 -11.84
N PRO A 129 11.82 -18.92 -11.69
CA PRO A 129 12.94 -19.81 -11.95
C PRO A 129 13.44 -19.50 -13.35
N ARG A 130 14.66 -18.97 -13.43
CA ARG A 130 15.37 -18.78 -14.70
C ARG A 130 15.73 -20.17 -15.20
N ASN A 131 14.75 -20.91 -15.70
CA ASN A 131 14.98 -22.06 -16.55
C ASN A 131 15.50 -21.53 -17.89
N ARG A 132 16.78 -21.14 -17.90
CA ARG A 132 17.62 -21.19 -19.09
C ARG A 132 18.42 -22.49 -19.02
N SER A 133 17.91 -23.49 -19.72
CA SER A 133 18.63 -24.45 -20.56
C SER A 133 17.57 -25.49 -20.95
N GLY A 134 17.22 -25.64 -22.22
CA GLY A 134 18.15 -26.07 -23.26
C GLY A 134 17.93 -27.57 -23.45
N SER A 135 17.29 -27.91 -24.58
CA SER A 135 17.24 -29.21 -25.28
C SER A 135 17.47 -30.50 -24.47
N ASP A 136 16.47 -31.40 -24.50
CA ASP A 136 16.63 -32.73 -25.11
C ASP A 136 15.29 -33.48 -25.04
N TYR A 137 14.50 -33.38 -26.12
CA TYR A 137 13.41 -34.31 -26.38
C TYR A 137 14.05 -35.53 -27.06
N GLU A 138 14.58 -36.47 -26.28
CA GLU A 138 14.84 -37.81 -26.80
C GLU A 138 13.51 -38.58 -26.89
N PRO A 139 13.12 -39.10 -28.06
CA PRO A 139 11.96 -39.96 -28.16
C PRO A 139 12.38 -41.39 -27.77
N GLY A 140 11.85 -41.89 -26.66
CA GLY A 140 12.11 -43.25 -26.20
C GLY A 140 10.94 -43.83 -25.43
N MET A 141 9.89 -44.24 -26.15
CA MET A 141 9.34 -45.61 -26.16
C MET A 141 8.21 -45.73 -27.18
#